data_AF-A0A960TZP3-F1
#
_entry.id   AF-A0A960TZP3-F1
#
_cell.length_a   1.000
_cell.length_b   1.000
_cell.length_c   1.000
_cell.angle_alpha   90.00
_cell.angle_beta   90.00
_cell.angle_gamma   90.00
#
_symmetry.space_group_name_H-M   'P 1'
#
loop_
_entity.id
_entity.type
_entity.pdbx_description
1 polymer ?
#
loop_
_entity_poly.entity_id
_entity_poly.type
_entity_poly.pdbx_seq_one_letter_code
_entity_poly.pdbx_strand_id
1 'polypeptide(L)'
;MTALVLALTGASSGSKKIGAQCTYGGKFLAGKVAVASAFPDFDVQIVDSFPDLKVKTVDAFPDSCGEWKFVKTSEFPDFTIRYVSAHPDFKIKYVRSFPGVP
;
A
#
# COMPACT_ATOMS: atom_id res chain seq x y z
N MET A 1 6.78 -49.86 7.50
CA MET A 1 6.80 -48.96 6.31
C MET A 1 5.38 -48.41 6.23
N THR A 2 5.12 -47.12 6.44
CA THR A 2 5.59 -46.00 5.62
C THR A 2 5.43 -44.71 6.44
N ALA A 3 6.47 -43.87 6.50
CA ALA A 3 6.39 -42.54 7.08
C ALA A 3 5.84 -41.55 6.03
N LEU A 4 4.78 -40.82 6.37
CA LEU A 4 4.21 -39.77 5.53
C LEU A 4 4.99 -38.48 5.78
N VAL A 5 5.84 -38.09 4.84
CA VAL A 5 6.63 -36.86 4.89
C VAL A 5 5.73 -35.70 4.43
N LEU A 6 5.28 -34.86 5.36
CA LEU A 6 4.64 -33.59 5.04
C LEU A 6 5.72 -32.61 4.56
N ALA A 7 5.82 -32.43 3.24
CA ALA A 7 6.67 -31.40 2.68
C ALA A 7 6.06 -30.02 2.99
N LEU A 8 6.65 -29.31 3.95
CA LEU A 8 6.41 -27.89 4.17
C LEU A 8 6.98 -27.12 2.96
N THR A 9 6.16 -26.88 1.95
CA THR A 9 6.49 -25.89 0.92
C THR A 9 6.49 -24.53 1.59
N GLY A 10 7.68 -24.02 1.92
CA GLY A 10 7.86 -22.66 2.38
C GLY A 10 7.32 -21.70 1.32
N ALA A 11 6.23 -21.00 1.64
CA ALA A 11 5.83 -19.84 0.86
C ALA A 11 6.97 -18.83 0.98
N SER A 12 7.67 -18.58 -0.13
CA SER A 12 8.60 -17.47 -0.22
C SER A 12 7.80 -16.19 -0.06
N SER A 13 7.75 -15.66 1.16
CA SER A 13 7.37 -14.28 1.44
C SER A 13 8.44 -13.37 0.85
N GLY A 14 8.52 -13.34 -0.49
CA GLY A 14 9.27 -12.34 -1.20
C GLY A 14 8.71 -11.01 -0.74
N SER A 15 9.55 -10.23 -0.04
CA SER A 15 9.22 -8.90 0.43
C SER A 15 8.59 -8.17 -0.75
N LYS A 16 7.26 -7.98 -0.71
CA LYS A 16 6.50 -7.46 -1.84
C LYS A 16 6.81 -5.97 -1.92
N LYS A 17 7.98 -5.61 -2.43
CA LYS A 17 8.35 -4.21 -2.59
C LYS A 17 7.41 -3.58 -3.60
N ILE A 18 7.10 -2.31 -3.40
CA ILE A 18 6.38 -1.52 -4.42
C ILE A 18 7.25 -1.55 -5.67
N GLY A 19 6.77 -2.21 -6.72
CA GLY A 19 7.55 -2.41 -7.94
C GLY A 19 7.75 -1.09 -8.70
N ALA A 20 8.59 -1.12 -9.73
CA ALA A 20 8.84 0.05 -10.60
C ALA A 20 7.56 0.62 -11.26
N GLN A 21 6.50 -0.18 -11.34
CA GLN A 21 5.19 0.21 -11.86
C GLN A 21 4.30 0.93 -10.82
N CYS A 22 4.82 1.23 -9.62
CA CYS A 22 4.04 1.81 -8.52
C CYS A 22 2.81 0.99 -8.12
N THR A 23 2.97 -0.34 -8.15
CA THR A 23 1.90 -1.28 -7.84
C THR A 23 2.24 -2.11 -6.61
N TYR A 24 1.25 -2.35 -5.76
CA TYR A 24 1.30 -3.32 -4.66
C TYR A 24 -0.04 -4.04 -4.59
N GLY A 25 -0.05 -5.35 -4.32
CA GLY A 25 -1.33 -6.08 -4.29
C GLY A 25 -2.08 -6.14 -5.63
N GLY A 26 -1.44 -5.80 -6.76
CA GLY A 26 -2.12 -5.66 -8.05
C GLY A 26 -2.86 -4.32 -8.22
N LYS A 27 -2.73 -3.39 -7.28
CA LYS A 27 -3.32 -2.05 -7.36
C LYS A 27 -2.25 -1.02 -7.64
N PHE A 28 -2.55 -0.08 -8.52
CA PHE A 28 -1.73 1.11 -8.72
C PHE A 28 -1.91 2.05 -7.52
N LEU A 29 -0.80 2.50 -6.91
CA LEU A 29 -0.82 3.27 -5.66
C LEU A 29 -1.02 4.77 -5.91
N ALA A 30 -2.02 5.08 -6.72
CA ALA A 30 -2.55 6.41 -6.99
C ALA A 30 -4.06 6.31 -7.15
N GLY A 31 -4.78 7.42 -6.98
CA GLY A 31 -6.22 7.44 -7.18
C GLY A 31 -7.00 7.99 -5.99
N LYS A 32 -8.27 7.63 -5.94
CA LYS A 32 -9.15 7.83 -4.80
C LYS A 32 -8.82 6.81 -3.72
N VAL A 33 -8.51 7.32 -2.53
CA VAL A 33 -8.14 6.50 -1.38
C VAL A 33 -9.12 6.76 -0.24
N ALA A 34 -9.62 5.70 0.39
CA ALA A 34 -10.41 5.85 1.61
C ALA A 34 -9.71 5.19 2.79
N VAL A 35 -9.90 5.75 3.98
CA VAL A 35 -9.43 5.14 5.22
C VAL A 35 -10.56 4.25 5.76
N ALA A 36 -10.30 2.96 5.91
CA ALA A 36 -11.26 1.96 6.38
C ALA A 36 -10.74 1.28 7.66
N SER A 37 -11.63 1.06 8.63
CA SER A 37 -11.27 0.41 9.90
C SER A 37 -11.27 -1.12 9.79
N ALA A 38 -12.11 -1.69 8.93
CA ALA A 38 -12.28 -3.13 8.73
C ALA A 38 -11.99 -3.51 7.27
N PHE A 39 -11.29 -4.64 7.10
CA PHE A 39 -10.94 -5.23 5.80
C PHE A 39 -10.37 -4.22 4.78
N PRO A 40 -9.37 -3.40 5.15
CA PRO A 40 -8.72 -2.52 4.19
C PRO A 40 -7.98 -3.36 3.15
N ASP A 41 -7.69 -2.75 1.99
CA ASP A 41 -6.79 -3.38 1.02
C ASP A 41 -5.37 -3.44 1.57
N PHE A 42 -4.91 -2.37 2.25
CA PHE A 42 -3.54 -2.26 2.77
C PHE A 42 -3.47 -1.65 4.18
N ASP A 43 -2.61 -2.22 5.02
CA ASP A 43 -2.16 -1.59 6.27
C ASP A 43 -0.91 -0.73 6.00
N VAL A 44 -0.98 0.57 6.26
CA VAL A 44 0.11 1.51 5.97
C VAL A 44 0.65 2.15 7.24
N GLN A 45 1.97 2.33 7.31
CA GLN A 45 2.62 3.05 8.40
C GLN A 45 3.16 4.38 7.89
N ILE A 46 2.88 5.47 8.60
CA ILE A 46 3.49 6.77 8.30
C ILE A 46 4.88 6.83 8.94
N VAL A 47 5.89 7.21 8.15
CA VAL A 47 7.28 7.34 8.61
C VAL A 47 7.93 8.61 8.05
N ASP A 48 8.95 9.12 8.75
CA ASP A 48 9.73 10.27 8.28
C ASP A 48 10.97 9.87 7.45
N SER A 49 11.48 8.65 7.65
CA SER A 49 12.70 8.15 7.02
C SER A 49 12.46 6.75 6.45
N PHE A 50 13.12 6.48 5.31
CA PHE A 50 13.01 5.21 4.56
C PHE A 50 11.55 4.80 4.27
N PRO A 51 10.71 5.67 3.68
CA PRO A 51 9.40 5.26 3.19
C PRO A 51 9.55 4.29 2.02
N ASP A 52 8.50 3.51 1.74
CA ASP A 52 8.39 2.73 0.50
C ASP A 52 7.66 3.55 -0.59
N LEU A 53 6.79 4.50 -0.19
CA LEU A 53 6.05 5.39 -1.09
C LEU A 53 6.00 6.82 -0.53
N LYS A 54 6.32 7.82 -1.36
CA LYS A 54 6.05 9.23 -1.09
C LYS A 54 4.64 9.55 -1.56
N VAL A 55 3.79 10.01 -0.65
CA VAL A 55 2.39 10.33 -0.92
C VAL A 55 2.19 11.83 -0.95
N LYS A 56 1.56 12.35 -2.00
CA LYS A 56 1.08 13.71 -2.09
C LYS A 56 -0.44 13.70 -2.13
N THR A 57 -1.05 14.39 -1.18
CA THR A 57 -2.51 14.59 -1.20
C THR A 57 -2.88 15.60 -2.28
N VAL A 58 -3.89 15.28 -3.09
CA VAL A 58 -4.39 16.12 -4.17
C VAL A 58 -5.92 16.20 -4.13
N ASP A 59 -6.48 17.29 -4.65
CA ASP A 59 -7.95 17.51 -4.69
C ASP A 59 -8.60 17.02 -5.98
N ALA A 60 -7.82 16.81 -7.05
CA ALA A 60 -8.29 16.33 -8.35
C ALA A 60 -7.18 15.61 -9.12
N PHE A 61 -7.58 14.78 -10.09
CA PHE A 61 -6.70 14.07 -11.04
C PHE A 61 -5.51 13.33 -10.39
N PRO A 62 -5.75 12.42 -9.43
CA PRO A 62 -4.71 11.61 -8.78
C PRO A 62 -4.17 10.50 -9.71
N ASP A 63 -3.60 10.88 -10.85
CA ASP A 63 -3.29 9.96 -11.95
C ASP A 63 -1.82 9.47 -11.91
N SER A 64 -0.97 10.08 -11.06
CA SER A 64 0.45 9.74 -10.95
C SER A 64 0.76 8.96 -9.67
N CYS A 65 1.79 8.11 -9.72
CA CYS A 65 2.27 7.32 -8.59
C CYS A 65 2.39 8.15 -7.30
N GLY A 66 1.72 7.71 -6.23
CA GLY A 66 1.74 8.40 -4.93
C GLY A 66 0.85 9.64 -4.85
N GLU A 67 0.06 9.98 -5.87
CA GLU A 67 -0.96 11.03 -5.76
C GLU A 67 -2.26 10.44 -5.24
N TRP A 68 -2.67 10.87 -4.05
CA TRP A 68 -3.85 10.33 -3.37
C TRP A 68 -4.89 11.43 -3.18
N LYS A 69 -6.10 11.17 -3.66
CA LYS A 69 -7.28 11.96 -3.31
C LYS A 69 -8.07 11.21 -2.24
N PHE A 70 -8.15 11.76 -1.04
CA PHE A 70 -8.93 11.12 0.02
C PHE A 70 -10.43 11.31 -0.19
N VAL A 71 -11.17 10.21 -0.11
CA VAL A 71 -12.63 10.14 -0.25
C VAL A 71 -13.22 9.26 0.85
N LYS A 72 -14.55 9.28 1.00
CA LYS A 72 -15.26 8.32 1.86
C LYS A 72 -15.29 6.94 1.21
N THR A 73 -15.43 5.89 2.02
CA THR A 73 -15.59 4.51 1.53
C THR A 73 -16.83 4.32 0.64
N SER A 74 -17.87 5.14 0.85
CA SER A 74 -19.09 5.16 0.01
C SER A 74 -18.90 5.80 -1.36
N GLU A 75 -17.75 6.42 -1.64
CA GLU A 75 -17.46 7.13 -2.89
C GLU A 75 -16.66 6.28 -3.89
N PHE A 76 -16.67 4.95 -3.70
CA PHE A 76 -16.01 3.97 -4.56
C PHE A 76 -14.52 4.30 -4.76
N PRO A 77 -13.71 4.23 -3.68
CA PRO A 77 -12.27 4.43 -3.78
C PRO A 77 -11.62 3.35 -4.65
N ASP A 78 -10.49 3.68 -5.28
CA ASP A 78 -9.69 2.71 -6.05
C ASP A 78 -9.04 1.68 -5.11
N PHE A 79 -8.67 2.11 -3.91
CA PHE A 79 -8.28 1.24 -2.81
C PHE A 79 -8.49 1.89 -1.44
N THR A 80 -8.47 1.04 -0.43
CA THR A 80 -8.65 1.42 0.97
C THR A 80 -7.38 1.16 1.76
N ILE A 81 -7.12 2.02 2.74
CA ILE A 81 -6.00 1.86 3.66
C ILE A 81 -6.46 1.86 5.11
N ARG A 82 -5.64 1.32 5.99
CA ARG A 82 -5.73 1.54 7.43
C ARG A 82 -4.36 1.92 7.97
N TYR A 83 -4.32 2.93 8.84
CA TYR A 83 -3.06 3.32 9.47
C TYR A 83 -2.72 2.37 10.62
N VAL A 84 -1.48 1.89 10.65
CA VAL A 84 -0.96 1.02 11.72
C VAL A 84 0.39 1.52 12.22
N SER A 85 0.75 1.13 13.45
CA SER A 85 2.04 1.47 14.07
C SER A 85 3.11 0.38 13.91
N ALA A 86 2.72 -0.85 13.58
CA ALA A 86 3.62 -1.99 13.41
C ALA A 86 3.05 -2.97 12.37
N HIS A 87 3.95 -3.77 11.78
CA HIS A 87 3.64 -4.76 10.74
C HIS A 87 2.83 -4.22 9.53
N PRO A 88 3.17 -3.04 8.97
CA PRO A 88 2.49 -2.55 7.77
C PRO A 88 2.81 -3.41 6.54
N ASP A 89 1.93 -3.36 5.55
CA ASP A 89 2.22 -3.79 4.18
C ASP A 89 3.33 -2.95 3.55
N PHE A 90 3.24 -1.62 3.69
CA PHE A 90 4.26 -0.68 3.24
C PHE A 90 4.22 0.63 4.02
N LYS A 91 5.34 1.36 3.99
CA LYS A 91 5.52 2.64 4.68
C LYS A 91 5.30 3.80 3.73
N ILE A 92 4.58 4.83 4.18
CA ILE A 92 4.37 6.07 3.44
C ILE A 92 5.05 7.25 4.12
N LYS A 93 5.43 8.25 3.32
CA LYS A 93 5.78 9.59 3.80
C LYS A 93 4.98 10.62 3.03
N TYR A 94 4.31 11.53 3.74
CA TYR A 94 3.65 12.66 3.09
C TYR A 94 4.66 13.68 2.57
N VAL A 95 4.46 14.15 1.34
CA VAL A 95 5.30 15.13 0.67
C VAL A 95 4.44 16.19 -0.04
N ARG A 96 5.02 17.37 -0.27
CA ARG A 96 4.38 18.44 -1.06
C ARG A 96 4.66 18.33 -2.57
N SER A 97 5.81 17.74 -2.92
CA SER A 97 6.30 17.60 -4.30
C SER A 97 7.04 16.27 -4.47
N PHE A 98 7.15 15.82 -5.73
CA PHE A 98 7.82 14.57 -6.11
C PHE A 98 7.24 13.33 -5.41
N PRO A 99 5.93 13.06 -5.55
CA PRO A 99 5.34 11.82 -5.08
C PRO A 99 5.88 10.61 -5.86
N GLY A 100 5.68 9.43 -5.29
CA GLY A 100 6.00 8.15 -5.91
C GLY A 100 7.04 7.32 -5.16
N VAL A 101 7.55 6.29 -5.80
CA VAL A 101 8.56 5.39 -5.20
C VAL A 101 9.85 6.19 -4.99
N PRO A 102 10.49 6.13 -3.79
CA PRO A 102 11.66 6.94 -3.45
C PRO A 102 12.87 6.84 -4.36
#